data_AF-A0A485AD44-F1
#
_entry.id   AF-A0A485AD44-F1
#
_cell.length_a   1.000
_cell.length_b   1.000
_cell.length_c   1.000
_cell.angle_alpha   90.00
_cell.angle_beta   90.00
_cell.angle_gamma   90.00
#
_symmetry.space_group_name_H-M   'P 1'
#
loop_
_entity.id
_entity.type
_entity.pdbx_description
1 polymer ?
#
loop_
_entity_poly.entity_id
_entity_poly.type
_entity_poly.pdbx_seq_one_letter_code
_entity_poly.pdbx_strand_id
1 'polypeptide(L)'
;MMPGAELIGITVSRKVADQLPKVVALQQAVANSLELQANAEIKLWDDYFAPGYGTPNDEGMEAVKLLAQLEGILLDPVYTGKAMAGLIDGINQKRFKDEGPILFIHTGGAPALFAYHPHI
;
A
#
# COMPACT_ATOMS: atom_id res chain seq x y z
N MET A 1 -22.59 -5.22 1.92
CA MET A 1 -21.21 -4.70 2.08
C MET A 1 -20.54 -5.53 3.14
N MET A 2 -19.33 -6.06 2.92
CA MET A 2 -18.64 -6.94 3.87
C MET A 2 -18.06 -6.12 5.03
N PRO A 3 -18.70 -6.06 6.22
CA PRO A 3 -18.24 -5.25 7.33
C PRO A 3 -17.03 -5.87 8.05
N GLY A 4 -16.59 -7.07 7.62
CA GLY A 4 -15.52 -7.85 8.27
C GLY A 4 -14.21 -7.95 7.47
N ALA A 5 -14.13 -7.29 6.31
CA ALA A 5 -12.85 -7.20 5.58
C ALA A 5 -11.94 -6.20 6.27
N GLU A 6 -10.67 -6.57 6.45
CA GLU A 6 -9.65 -5.67 6.97
C GLU A 6 -9.07 -4.85 5.82
N LEU A 7 -9.05 -3.51 5.97
CA LEU A 7 -8.42 -2.60 5.01
C LEU A 7 -7.12 -2.06 5.59
N ILE A 8 -6.00 -2.37 4.95
CA ILE A 8 -4.67 -1.95 5.35
C ILE A 8 -4.11 -0.99 4.29
N GLY A 9 -3.67 0.18 4.72
CA GLY A 9 -2.91 1.10 3.88
C GLY A 9 -1.42 0.99 4.14
N ILE A 10 -0.64 0.67 3.10
CA ILE A 10 0.82 0.79 3.17
C ILE A 10 1.18 2.24 2.85
N THR A 11 1.83 2.93 3.80
CA THR A 11 2.26 4.31 3.54
C THR A 11 3.43 4.32 2.56
N VAL A 12 3.56 5.39 1.78
CA VAL A 12 4.62 5.55 0.76
C VAL A 12 5.49 6.79 0.97
N SER A 13 5.25 7.53 2.06
CA SER A 13 5.88 8.84 2.27
C SER A 13 5.99 9.30 3.72
N ARG A 14 5.20 8.73 4.64
CA ARG A 14 5.01 9.29 5.98
C ARG A 14 4.82 8.18 7.00
N LYS A 15 5.20 8.49 8.24
CA LYS A 15 4.89 7.66 9.40
C LYS A 15 3.39 7.72 9.73
N VAL A 16 2.89 6.70 10.41
CA VAL A 16 1.49 6.55 10.81
C VAL A 16 1.01 7.80 11.53
N ALA A 17 1.82 8.35 12.44
CA ALA A 17 1.51 9.57 13.19
C ALA A 17 1.16 10.77 12.29
N ASP A 18 1.81 10.89 11.12
CA ASP A 18 1.60 12.00 10.18
C ASP A 18 0.56 11.70 9.09
N GLN A 19 0.35 10.42 8.78
CA GLN A 19 -0.55 9.96 7.71
C GLN A 19 -1.97 9.72 8.23
N LEU A 20 -2.12 9.13 9.43
CA LEU A 20 -3.42 8.78 10.00
C LEU A 20 -4.38 9.98 10.10
N PRO A 21 -3.98 11.16 10.62
CA PRO A 21 -4.90 12.31 10.70
C PRO A 21 -5.40 12.75 9.33
N LYS A 22 -4.59 12.62 8.27
CA LYS A 22 -4.98 12.99 6.90
C LYS A 22 -6.02 12.03 6.33
N VAL A 23 -5.81 10.72 6.54
CA VAL A 23 -6.75 9.70 6.06
C VAL A 23 -8.08 9.78 6.82
N VAL A 24 -8.04 9.99 8.14
CA VAL A 24 -9.24 10.20 8.97
C VAL A 24 -10.00 11.44 8.49
N ALA A 25 -9.32 12.56 8.26
CA ALA A 25 -9.98 13.78 7.78
C ALA A 25 -10.72 13.56 6.44
N LEU A 26 -10.11 12.83 5.50
CA LEU A 26 -10.75 12.47 4.23
C LEU A 26 -11.90 11.48 4.41
N GLN A 27 -11.74 10.46 5.27
CA GLN A 27 -12.81 9.52 5.59
C GLN A 27 -14.06 10.26 6.10
N GLN A 28 -13.88 11.19 7.05
CA GLN A 28 -14.99 11.97 7.60
C GLN A 28 -15.57 12.95 6.58
N ALA A 29 -14.73 13.62 5.79
CA ALA A 29 -15.22 14.52 4.74
C ALA A 29 -16.05 13.78 3.68
N VAL A 30 -15.60 12.59 3.24
CA VAL A 30 -16.34 11.73 2.31
C VAL A 30 -17.64 11.25 2.94
N ALA A 31 -17.61 10.77 4.19
CA ALA A 31 -18.80 10.31 4.90
C ALA A 31 -19.86 11.42 5.02
N ASN A 32 -19.44 12.63 5.41
CA ASN A 32 -20.31 13.79 5.49
C ASN A 32 -20.91 14.16 4.13
N SER A 33 -20.11 14.11 3.05
CA SER A 33 -20.59 14.41 1.69
C SER A 33 -21.62 13.40 1.17
N LEU A 34 -21.64 12.19 1.74
CA LEU A 34 -22.56 11.12 1.42
C LEU A 34 -23.69 10.99 2.46
N GLU A 35 -23.76 11.88 3.45
CA GLU A 35 -24.72 11.82 4.57
C GLU A 35 -24.65 10.49 5.35
N LEU A 36 -23.44 9.94 5.51
CA LEU A 36 -23.15 8.70 6.23
C LEU A 36 -22.28 8.95 7.46
N GLN A 37 -22.25 7.97 8.36
CA GLN A 37 -21.27 7.91 9.45
C GLN A 37 -20.20 6.88 9.12
N ALA A 38 -18.92 7.27 9.20
CA ALA A 38 -17.79 6.38 9.00
C ALA A 38 -17.01 6.22 10.30
N ASN A 39 -17.13 5.03 10.91
CA ASN A 39 -16.46 4.67 12.16
C ASN A 39 -15.47 3.52 11.99
N ALA A 40 -15.20 3.11 10.74
CA ALA A 40 -14.26 2.04 10.45
C ALA A 40 -12.84 2.46 10.86
N GLU A 41 -12.14 1.59 11.57
CA GLU A 41 -10.74 1.78 11.95
C GLU A 41 -9.87 1.92 10.69
N ILE A 42 -8.95 2.90 10.70
CA ILE A 42 -7.96 3.09 9.65
C ILE A 42 -6.65 2.44 10.11
N LYS A 43 -6.26 1.35 9.44
CA LYS A 43 -5.00 0.64 9.69
C LYS A 43 -3.96 1.06 8.66
N LEU A 44 -2.79 1.47 9.14
CA LEU A 44 -1.66 1.89 8.31
C LEU A 44 -0.38 1.20 8.75
N TRP A 45 0.44 0.75 7.80
CA TRP A 45 1.80 0.26 8.05
C TRP A 45 2.80 1.19 7.38
N ASP A 46 3.84 1.60 8.12
CA ASP A 46 4.79 2.64 7.69
C ASP A 46 6.25 2.16 7.59
N ASP A 47 6.42 0.84 7.57
CA ASP A 47 7.72 0.16 7.58
C ASP A 47 8.37 0.14 6.18
N TYR A 48 7.57 0.27 5.11
CA TYR A 48 7.97 -0.12 3.75
C TYR A 48 8.29 1.03 2.80
N PHE A 49 8.27 2.28 3.27
CA PHE A 49 8.50 3.44 2.39
C PHE A 49 9.88 4.05 2.45
N ALA A 50 10.70 3.67 3.43
CA ALA A 50 12.06 4.14 3.55
C ALA A 50 12.82 3.92 2.23
N PRO A 51 13.71 4.84 1.83
CA PRO A 51 14.17 6.00 2.58
C PRO A 51 13.21 7.21 2.54
N GLY A 52 12.20 7.18 1.66
CA GLY A 52 11.26 8.27 1.52
C GLY A 52 10.39 8.17 0.28
N TYR A 53 9.55 9.19 0.09
CA TYR A 53 8.70 9.31 -1.09
C TYR A 53 9.53 9.45 -2.37
N GLY A 54 9.15 8.72 -3.41
CA GLY A 54 9.79 8.80 -4.72
C GLY A 54 11.17 8.13 -4.80
N THR A 55 11.69 7.56 -3.71
CA THR A 55 12.94 6.79 -3.73
C THR A 55 12.62 5.29 -3.69
N PRO A 56 13.09 4.49 -4.66
CA PRO A 56 12.96 3.03 -4.62
C PRO A 56 13.67 2.43 -3.41
N ASN A 57 13.26 1.23 -3.01
CA ASN A 57 13.94 0.43 -1.99
C ASN A 57 14.00 -1.03 -2.43
N ASP A 58 14.89 -1.80 -1.80
CA ASP A 58 15.17 -3.17 -2.20
C ASP A 58 13.92 -4.06 -2.08
N GLU A 59 13.18 -3.97 -0.97
CA GLU A 59 12.00 -4.81 -0.79
C GLU A 59 10.90 -4.50 -1.81
N GLY A 60 10.68 -3.21 -2.09
CA GLY A 60 9.73 -2.77 -3.12
C GLY A 60 10.14 -3.23 -4.52
N MET A 61 11.44 -3.19 -4.84
CA MET A 61 11.96 -3.62 -6.13
C MET A 61 11.94 -5.14 -6.30
N GLU A 62 12.20 -5.90 -5.24
CA GLU A 62 12.03 -7.35 -5.27
C GLU A 62 10.56 -7.73 -5.49
N ALA A 63 9.62 -7.01 -4.87
CA ALA A 63 8.19 -7.20 -5.14
C ALA A 63 7.81 -6.89 -6.61
N VAL A 64 8.40 -5.84 -7.22
CA VAL A 64 8.21 -5.56 -8.65
C VAL A 64 8.71 -6.73 -9.51
N LYS A 65 9.93 -7.21 -9.26
CA LYS A 65 10.50 -8.34 -10.02
C LYS A 65 9.66 -9.60 -9.86
N LEU A 66 9.25 -9.91 -8.63
CA LEU A 66 8.47 -11.10 -8.30
C LEU A 66 7.16 -11.15 -9.09
N LEU A 67 6.37 -10.06 -9.05
CA LEU A 67 5.08 -10.04 -9.76
C LEU A 67 5.23 -10.01 -11.27
N ALA A 68 6.25 -9.33 -11.79
CA ALA A 68 6.54 -9.32 -13.22
C ALA A 68 6.92 -10.73 -13.70
N GLN A 69 7.73 -11.46 -12.94
CA GLN A 69 8.23 -12.79 -13.31
C GLN A 69 7.18 -13.90 -13.16
N LEU A 70 6.38 -13.86 -12.08
CA LEU A 70 5.43 -14.94 -11.78
C LEU A 70 4.08 -14.72 -12.45
N GLU A 71 3.62 -13.48 -12.55
CA GLU A 71 2.23 -13.16 -12.96
C GLU A 71 2.15 -12.26 -14.20
N GLY A 72 3.29 -11.76 -14.70
CA GLY A 72 3.29 -10.79 -15.81
C GLY A 72 2.66 -9.44 -15.46
N ILE A 73 2.55 -9.12 -14.16
CA ILE A 73 1.96 -7.87 -13.66
C ILE A 73 3.07 -6.87 -13.36
N LEU A 74 2.97 -5.68 -13.96
CA LEU A 74 3.96 -4.62 -13.78
C LEU A 74 3.56 -3.66 -12.67
N LEU A 75 4.23 -3.78 -11.53
CA LEU A 75 4.20 -2.79 -10.45
C LEU A 75 5.15 -1.61 -10.75
N ASP A 76 5.14 -0.61 -9.88
CA ASP A 76 5.98 0.59 -9.96
C ASP A 76 6.87 0.76 -8.71
N PRO A 77 8.01 1.47 -8.83
CA PRO A 77 8.99 1.60 -7.76
C PRO A 77 8.60 2.59 -6.65
N VAL A 78 7.57 3.41 -6.85
CA VAL A 78 7.20 4.49 -5.92
C VAL A 78 6.00 4.11 -5.04
N TYR A 79 5.03 3.38 -5.58
CA TYR A 79 3.78 3.06 -4.86
C TYR A 79 3.54 1.56 -4.73
N THR A 80 3.25 0.90 -5.84
CA THR A 80 2.68 -0.45 -5.85
C THR A 80 3.71 -1.52 -5.51
N GLY A 81 4.99 -1.32 -5.84
CA GLY A 81 6.09 -2.17 -5.37
C GLY A 81 6.20 -2.15 -3.85
N LYS A 82 6.17 -0.96 -3.23
CA LYS A 82 6.21 -0.81 -1.76
C LYS A 82 4.97 -1.39 -1.08
N ALA A 83 3.79 -1.17 -1.66
CA ALA A 83 2.55 -1.74 -1.15
C ALA A 83 2.55 -3.27 -1.22
N MET A 84 3.07 -3.85 -2.31
CA MET A 84 3.20 -5.29 -2.46
C MET A 84 4.26 -5.87 -1.53
N ALA A 85 5.39 -5.19 -1.33
CA ALA A 85 6.39 -5.58 -0.33
C ALA A 85 5.75 -5.64 1.08
N GLY A 86 4.94 -4.65 1.43
CA GLY A 86 4.18 -4.65 2.68
C GLY A 86 3.18 -5.80 2.80
N LEU A 87 2.51 -6.18 1.71
CA LEU A 87 1.62 -7.35 1.68
C LEU A 87 2.42 -8.64 1.93
N ILE A 88 3.50 -8.87 1.19
CA ILE A 88 4.34 -10.08 1.29
C ILE A 88 4.90 -10.22 2.71
N ASP A 89 5.48 -9.15 3.24
CA ASP A 89 6.02 -9.16 4.60
C ASP A 89 4.91 -9.32 5.65
N GLY A 90 3.73 -8.73 5.43
CA GLY A 90 2.56 -8.93 6.27
C GLY A 90 2.13 -10.39 6.38
N ILE A 91 2.26 -11.18 5.30
CA ILE A 91 2.03 -12.63 5.33
C ILE A 91 3.13 -13.32 6.15
N ASN A 92 4.40 -13.02 5.86
CA ASN A 92 5.55 -13.63 6.53
C ASN A 92 5.55 -13.40 8.04
N GLN A 93 5.16 -12.21 8.47
CA GLN A 93 5.07 -11.81 9.87
C GLN A 93 3.72 -12.12 10.54
N LYS A 94 2.77 -12.73 9.81
CA LYS A 94 1.41 -13.00 10.29
C LYS A 94 0.72 -11.75 10.86
N ARG A 95 0.85 -10.61 10.16
CA ARG A 95 0.28 -9.30 10.56
C ARG A 95 -1.21 -9.17 10.25
N PHE A 96 -1.74 -9.97 9.34
CA PHE A 96 -3.16 -9.98 8.99
C PHE A 96 -3.99 -10.68 10.08
N LYS A 97 -5.25 -10.28 10.21
CA LYS A 97 -6.17 -10.83 11.23
C LYS A 97 -6.36 -12.36 11.17
N ASP A 98 -6.27 -12.96 9.99
CA ASP A 98 -6.53 -14.38 9.72
C ASP A 98 -5.77 -14.83 8.45
N GLU A 99 -5.78 -16.13 8.16
CA GLU A 99 -5.19 -16.72 6.94
C GLU A 99 -6.16 -16.69 5.74
N GLY A 100 -7.12 -15.77 5.76
CA GLY A 100 -8.12 -15.62 4.71
C GLY A 100 -7.58 -15.00 3.42
N PRO A 101 -8.42 -14.91 2.38
CA PRO A 101 -8.03 -14.31 1.11
C PRO A 101 -7.64 -12.84 1.23
N ILE A 102 -6.58 -12.44 0.52
CA ILE A 102 -6.12 -11.04 0.44
C ILE A 102 -6.39 -10.50 -0.96
N LEU A 103 -6.99 -9.31 -1.04
CA LEU A 103 -7.17 -8.56 -2.29
C LEU A 103 -6.18 -7.40 -2.34
N PHE A 104 -5.28 -7.40 -3.31
CA PHE A 104 -4.38 -6.28 -3.58
C PHE A 104 -5.02 -5.29 -4.56
N ILE A 105 -5.00 -4.00 -4.23
CA ILE A 105 -5.47 -2.93 -5.13
C ILE A 105 -4.28 -2.42 -5.94
N HIS A 106 -4.14 -2.90 -7.17
CA HIS A 106 -3.11 -2.42 -8.09
C HIS A 106 -3.48 -1.03 -8.65
N THR A 107 -2.93 0.02 -8.06
CA THR A 107 -3.24 1.42 -8.40
C THR A 107 -2.51 1.96 -9.65
N GLY A 108 -1.81 1.11 -10.40
CA GLY A 108 -1.03 1.51 -11.59
C GLY A 108 0.40 1.94 -11.27
N GLY A 109 0.89 2.98 -11.96
CA GLY A 109 2.23 3.56 -11.78
C GLY A 109 3.32 3.02 -12.71
N ALA A 110 3.08 1.92 -13.43
CA ALA A 110 4.06 1.23 -14.27
C ALA A 110 4.91 2.12 -15.21
N PRO A 111 4.40 3.21 -15.82
CA PRO A 111 5.26 4.11 -16.62
C PRO A 111 6.47 4.68 -15.88
N ALA A 112 6.43 4.76 -14.53
CA ALA A 112 7.57 5.20 -13.73
C ALA A 112 8.80 4.27 -13.87
N LEU A 113 8.62 2.98 -14.18
CA LEU A 113 9.74 2.06 -14.42
C LEU A 113 10.73 2.60 -15.45
N PHE A 114 10.24 3.23 -16.51
CA PHE A 114 11.06 3.78 -17.58
C PHE A 114 11.75 5.10 -17.19
N ALA A 115 11.18 5.85 -16.23
CA ALA A 115 11.76 7.09 -15.73
C ALA A 115 12.86 6.84 -14.68
N TYR A 116 12.75 5.75 -13.93
CA TYR A 116 13.74 5.38 -12.90
C TYR A 116 14.91 4.56 -13.46
N HIS A 117 14.78 4.01 -14.67
CA HIS A 117 15.89 3.39 -15.40
C HIS A 117 16.93 4.45 -15.86
N PRO A 118 18.26 4.20 -15.77
CA PRO A 118 18.94 2.95 -15.43
C PRO A 118 19.33 2.82 -13.94
N HIS A 119 18.97 3.79 -13.10
CA HIS A 119 19.50 3.96 -11.75
C HIS A 119 18.55 3.40 -10.66
N ILE A 120 18.01 2.22 -10.93
CA ILE A 120 17.26 1.44 -9.93
C ILE A 120 18.21 0.48 -9.23
#